data_AF-A0A7R8L6C8-F1
#
_entry.id   AF-A0A7R8L6C8-F1
#
_cell.length_a   1.000
_cell.length_b   1.000
_cell.length_c   1.000
_cell.angle_alpha   90.00
_cell.angle_beta   90.00
_cell.angle_gamma   90.00
#
_symmetry.space_group_name_H-M   'P 1'
#
loop_
_entity.id
_entity.type
_entity.pdbx_description
1 polymer ?
#
loop_
_entity_poly.entity_id
_entity_poly.type
_entity_poly.pdbx_seq_one_letter_code
_entity_poly.pdbx_strand_id
1 'polypeptide(L)'
;MEGLRRAGARILVFRPLIPEAMLGVSRSNDRDHRKILVVGGKVGFVGGVNLARVYRNYSDLRAAARGDFRHADWSDIAARIEGPAVADLQRLFFAAWTSRHGPAVEKRNYFPKVAEAGSERVRVVGSGPGRDEALY
;
A
#
# COMPACT_ATOMS: atom_id res chain seq x y z
N MET A 1 11.45 -11.44 1.67
CA MET A 1 11.17 -11.36 0.22
C MET A 1 11.19 -12.73 -0.45
N GLU A 2 12.20 -13.57 -0.18
CA GLU A 2 12.33 -14.91 -0.75
C GLU A 2 11.08 -15.81 -0.55
N GLY A 3 10.52 -15.82 0.66
CA GLY A 3 9.32 -16.62 0.96
C GLY A 3 8.09 -16.22 0.12
N LEU A 4 7.88 -14.91 -0.09
CA LEU A 4 6.80 -14.41 -0.93
C LEU A 4 7.02 -14.80 -2.40
N ARG A 5 8.25 -14.69 -2.91
CA ARG A 5 8.59 -15.10 -4.28
C ARG A 5 8.36 -16.60 -4.49
N ARG A 6 8.78 -17.44 -3.54
CA ARG A 6 8.52 -18.89 -3.59
C ARG A 6 7.03 -19.23 -3.55
N ALA A 7 6.22 -18.42 -2.88
CA ALA A 7 4.76 -18.53 -2.91
C ALA A 7 4.12 -17.98 -4.20
N GLY A 8 4.91 -17.58 -5.20
CA GLY A 8 4.44 -17.08 -6.50
C GLY A 8 4.17 -15.58 -6.55
N ALA A 9 4.45 -14.83 -5.48
CA ALA A 9 4.25 -13.38 -5.49
C ALA A 9 5.28 -12.68 -6.37
N ARG A 10 4.80 -11.81 -7.27
CA ARG A 10 5.67 -10.87 -8.00
C ARG A 10 5.94 -9.66 -7.13
N ILE A 11 7.20 -9.27 -7.04
CA ILE A 11 7.66 -8.24 -6.11
C ILE A 11 8.45 -7.19 -6.88
N LEU A 12 8.09 -5.93 -6.67
CA LEU A 12 8.81 -4.77 -7.15
C LEU A 12 9.14 -3.85 -5.98
N VAL A 13 10.40 -3.42 -5.89
CA VAL A 13 10.88 -2.56 -4.80
C VAL A 13 10.89 -1.12 -5.27
N PHE A 14 10.23 -0.24 -4.52
CA PHE A 14 10.24 1.19 -4.79
C PHE A 14 11.51 1.82 -4.20
N ARG A 15 12.35 2.45 -5.05
CA ARG A 15 13.60 3.14 -4.68
C ARG A 15 14.42 2.36 -3.62
N PRO A 16 15.10 1.27 -4.01
CA PRO A 16 15.90 0.48 -3.06
C PRO A 16 16.94 1.37 -2.38
N LEU A 17 17.14 1.15 -1.08
CA LEU A 17 18.17 1.85 -0.30
C LEU A 17 19.53 1.22 -0.61
N ILE A 18 20.19 1.74 -1.65
CA ILE A 18 21.57 1.39 -2.03
C ILE A 18 22.51 2.57 -1.72
N PRO A 19 23.81 2.34 -1.44
CA PRO A 19 24.75 3.39 -1.03
C PRO A 19 24.75 4.61 -1.95
N GLU A 20 24.67 4.40 -3.26
CA GLU A 20 24.65 5.45 -4.28
C GLU A 20 23.39 6.32 -4.22
N ALA A 21 22.26 5.74 -3.78
CA ALA A 21 20.99 6.44 -3.61
C ALA A 21 20.92 7.24 -2.29
N MET A 22 21.78 6.92 -1.31
CA MET A 22 21.81 7.58 0.01
C MET A 22 22.59 8.90 0.00
N LEU A 23 23.44 9.14 -1.01
CA LEU A 23 24.21 10.38 -1.16
C LEU A 23 23.35 11.61 -1.49
N GLY A 24 22.09 11.42 -1.89
CA GLY A 24 21.11 12.48 -2.15
C GLY A 24 20.06 12.57 -1.04
N VAL A 25 20.38 13.21 0.08
CA VAL A 25 19.51 13.28 1.28
C VAL A 25 18.10 13.82 0.96
N SER A 26 17.96 14.75 0.01
CA SER A 26 16.67 15.34 -0.41
C SER A 26 15.78 14.39 -1.23
N ARG A 27 16.34 13.36 -1.87
CA ARG A 27 15.58 12.36 -2.67
C ARG A 27 15.17 11.13 -1.86
N SER A 28 15.64 11.02 -0.62
CA SER A 28 15.38 9.87 0.25
C SER A 28 13.92 9.83 0.77
N ASN A 29 13.30 11.01 0.92
CA ASN A 29 11.91 11.15 1.40
C ASN A 29 10.86 10.99 0.28
N ASP A 30 11.29 10.89 -0.98
CA ASP A 30 10.40 10.69 -2.13
C ASP A 30 9.98 9.22 -2.24
N ARG A 31 9.15 8.76 -1.30
CA ARG A 31 8.76 7.36 -1.09
C ARG A 31 7.31 7.13 -1.52
N ASP A 32 6.99 5.90 -1.93
CA ASP A 32 5.60 5.48 -2.01
C ASP A 32 5.07 5.18 -0.60
N HIS A 33 4.22 6.07 -0.09
CA HIS A 33 3.67 5.95 1.26
C HIS A 33 2.27 5.31 1.30
N ARG A 34 1.71 4.93 0.14
CA ARG A 34 0.38 4.33 0.05
C ARG A 34 0.42 2.89 0.55
N LYS A 35 -0.50 2.52 1.45
CA LYS A 35 -0.75 1.13 1.81
C LYS A 35 -2.10 0.73 1.22
N ILE A 36 -2.04 -0.06 0.16
CA ILE A 36 -3.21 -0.48 -0.61
C ILE A 36 -3.16 -2.00 -0.77
N LEU A 37 -4.27 -2.66 -0.52
CA LEU A 37 -4.49 -4.06 -0.86
C LEU A 37 -5.79 -4.17 -1.67
N VAL A 38 -5.74 -4.84 -2.81
CA VAL A 38 -6.93 -5.15 -3.61
C VAL A 38 -7.01 -6.65 -3.84
N VAL A 39 -8.17 -7.23 -3.57
CA VAL A 39 -8.43 -8.67 -3.73
C VAL A 39 -9.44 -8.86 -4.85
N GLY A 40 -9.02 -9.51 -5.94
CA GLY A 40 -9.86 -9.86 -7.09
C GLY A 40 -10.52 -8.67 -7.80
N GLY A 41 -10.05 -7.44 -7.56
CA GLY A 41 -10.68 -6.22 -8.05
C GLY A 41 -12.06 -5.91 -7.45
N LYS A 42 -12.43 -6.57 -6.34
CA LYS A 42 -13.78 -6.47 -5.74
C LYS A 42 -13.78 -5.93 -4.31
N VAL A 43 -12.71 -6.19 -3.56
CA VAL A 43 -12.53 -5.70 -2.19
C VAL A 43 -11.21 -4.95 -2.09
N GLY A 44 -11.25 -3.76 -1.52
CA GLY A 44 -10.09 -2.90 -1.33
C GLY A 44 -9.84 -2.59 0.15
N PHE A 45 -8.57 -2.42 0.52
CA PHE A 45 -8.17 -1.90 1.82
C PHE A 45 -7.21 -0.73 1.61
N VAL A 46 -7.39 0.33 2.38
CA VAL A 46 -6.55 1.53 2.37
C VAL A 46 -6.44 2.10 3.79
N GLY A 47 -5.28 2.62 4.17
CA GLY A 47 -5.07 3.17 5.52
C GLY A 47 -3.61 3.43 5.86
N GLY A 48 -3.33 3.61 7.15
CA GLY A 48 -1.96 3.77 7.67
C GLY A 48 -1.28 2.46 8.06
N VAL A 49 -2.05 1.37 8.24
CA VAL A 49 -1.52 0.06 8.65
C VAL A 49 -0.57 -0.53 7.60
N ASN A 50 0.65 -0.87 8.01
CA ASN A 50 1.63 -1.57 7.17
C ASN A 50 1.61 -3.08 7.42
N LEU A 51 2.15 -3.85 6.47
CA LEU A 51 2.47 -5.27 6.69
C LEU A 51 3.80 -5.40 7.45
N ALA A 52 3.77 -5.12 8.75
CA ALA A 52 4.95 -5.16 9.63
C ALA A 52 4.63 -5.74 11.01
N ARG A 53 5.66 -6.30 11.68
CA ARG A 53 5.51 -6.98 12.99
C ARG A 53 4.99 -6.07 14.10
N VAL A 54 5.25 -4.76 14.03
CA VAL A 54 4.82 -3.78 15.04
C VAL A 54 3.30 -3.63 15.09
N TYR A 55 2.61 -3.81 13.97
CA TYR A 55 1.14 -3.77 13.88
C TYR A 55 0.46 -5.04 14.41
N ARG A 56 1.23 -6.02 14.92
CA ARG A 56 0.63 -7.20 15.57
C ARG A 56 0.00 -6.85 16.91
N ASN A 57 0.38 -5.71 17.51
CA ASN A 57 -0.04 -5.21 18.82
C ASN A 57 0.13 -6.27 19.93
N TYR A 58 1.17 -6.12 20.74
CA TYR A 58 1.45 -7.04 21.85
C TYR A 58 0.71 -6.56 23.09
N SER A 59 0.40 -7.46 24.01
CA SER A 59 -0.42 -7.15 25.20
C SER A 59 0.20 -6.13 26.19
N ASP A 60 1.42 -5.63 25.94
CA ASP A 60 2.12 -4.72 26.84
C ASP A 60 1.94 -3.25 26.44
N LEU A 61 0.85 -2.67 26.93
CA LEU A 61 0.49 -1.25 26.74
C LEU A 61 1.53 -0.26 27.28
N ARG A 62 2.49 -0.70 28.11
CA ARG A 62 3.54 0.15 28.70
C ARG A 62 4.89 -0.01 28.00
N ALA A 63 5.01 -0.88 27.00
CA ALA A 63 6.26 -1.09 26.27
C ALA A 63 6.78 0.22 25.65
N ALA A 64 5.90 1.04 25.07
CA ALA A 64 6.26 2.35 24.53
C ALA A 64 6.86 3.29 25.60
N ALA A 65 6.28 3.33 26.81
CA ALA A 65 6.74 4.17 27.91
C ALA A 65 8.14 3.78 28.42
N ARG A 66 8.58 2.55 28.13
CA ARG A 66 9.93 2.04 28.46
C ARG A 66 10.90 2.09 27.27
N GLY A 67 10.48 2.70 26.16
CA GLY A 67 11.28 2.81 24.93
C GLY A 67 11.31 1.54 24.07
N ASP A 68 10.48 0.53 24.35
CA ASP A 68 10.43 -0.71 23.58
C ASP A 68 9.37 -0.65 22.47
N PHE A 69 9.67 0.09 21.40
CA PHE A 69 8.78 0.27 20.26
C PHE A 69 8.52 -1.00 19.44
N ARG A 70 9.25 -2.09 19.69
CA ARG A 70 9.02 -3.37 19.01
C ARG A 70 7.83 -4.12 19.61
N HIS A 71 7.52 -3.86 20.88
CA HIS A 71 6.42 -4.45 21.62
C HIS A 71 5.34 -3.43 22.00
N ALA A 72 5.56 -2.16 21.66
CA ALA A 72 4.54 -1.12 21.79
C ALA A 72 3.33 -1.42 20.93
N ASP A 73 2.16 -1.06 21.44
CA ASP A 73 0.95 -1.01 20.66
C ASP A 73 1.00 0.14 19.67
N TRP A 74 0.67 -0.18 18.42
CA TRP A 74 0.60 0.76 17.32
C TRP A 74 -0.86 0.98 16.94
N SER A 75 -1.38 2.17 17.27
CA SER A 75 -2.74 2.58 16.90
C SER A 75 -2.73 3.20 15.52
N ASP A 76 -3.55 2.68 14.61
CA ASP A 76 -3.67 3.16 13.24
C ASP A 76 -5.04 2.75 12.67
N ILE A 77 -5.42 3.31 11.53
CA ILE A 77 -6.73 3.13 10.92
C ILE A 77 -6.58 2.61 9.50
N ALA A 78 -7.43 1.64 9.15
CA ALA A 78 -7.63 1.20 7.78
C ALA A 78 -9.13 1.07 7.49
N ALA A 79 -9.51 1.41 6.27
CA ALA A 79 -10.85 1.22 5.74
C ALA A 79 -10.88 -0.01 4.83
N ARG A 80 -11.94 -0.81 4.94
CA ARG A 80 -12.32 -1.82 3.95
C ARG A 80 -13.38 -1.21 3.05
N ILE A 81 -13.17 -1.30 1.75
CA ILE A 81 -14.05 -0.75 0.72
C ILE A 81 -14.57 -1.89 -0.13
N GLU A 82 -15.89 -1.91 -0.32
CA GLU A 82 -16.57 -2.68 -1.35
C GLU A 82 -17.30 -1.72 -2.27
N GLY A 83 -17.56 -2.14 -3.51
CA GLY A 83 -18.23 -1.32 -4.50
C GLY A 83 -17.29 -0.71 -5.55
N PRO A 84 -17.83 0.15 -6.45
CA PRO A 84 -17.10 0.63 -7.62
C PRO A 84 -15.78 1.35 -7.31
N ALA A 85 -15.67 2.00 -6.15
CA ALA A 85 -14.48 2.72 -5.72
C ALA A 85 -13.22 1.82 -5.57
N VAL A 86 -13.38 0.50 -5.45
CA VAL A 86 -12.25 -0.46 -5.45
C VAL A 86 -11.44 -0.39 -6.76
N ALA A 87 -12.08 -0.05 -7.87
CA ALA A 87 -11.41 0.09 -9.16
C ALA A 87 -10.31 1.16 -9.09
N ASP A 88 -10.51 2.25 -8.36
CA ASP A 88 -9.55 3.35 -8.27
C ASP A 88 -8.30 2.95 -7.47
N LEU A 89 -8.47 2.23 -6.35
CA LEU A 89 -7.34 1.64 -5.62
C LEU A 89 -6.51 0.72 -6.51
N GLN A 90 -7.17 -0.07 -7.35
CA GLN A 90 -6.48 -0.95 -8.28
C GLN A 90 -5.76 -0.20 -9.40
N ARG A 91 -6.36 0.87 -9.93
CA ARG A 91 -5.67 1.75 -10.89
C ARG A 91 -4.41 2.35 -10.27
N LEU A 92 -4.48 2.82 -9.02
CA LEU A 92 -3.32 3.35 -8.30
C LEU A 92 -2.21 2.30 -8.13
N PHE A 93 -2.57 1.05 -7.83
CA PHE A 93 -1.62 -0.06 -7.76
C PHE A 93 -0.94 -0.31 -9.11
N PHE A 94 -1.70 -0.45 -10.20
CA PHE A 94 -1.12 -0.66 -11.54
C PHE A 94 -0.29 0.52 -12.01
N ALA A 95 -0.70 1.76 -11.72
CA ALA A 95 0.09 2.94 -12.02
C ALA A 95 1.45 2.89 -11.29
N ALA A 96 1.46 2.50 -10.01
CA ALA A 96 2.69 2.31 -9.25
C ALA A 96 3.59 1.23 -9.88
N TRP A 97 3.01 0.06 -10.18
CA TRP A 97 3.70 -1.07 -10.80
C TRP A 97 4.36 -0.68 -12.13
N THR A 98 3.60 -0.06 -13.03
CA THR A 98 4.09 0.38 -14.34
C THR A 98 5.14 1.48 -14.21
N SER A 99 4.94 2.45 -13.30
CA SER A 99 5.89 3.55 -13.11
C SER A 99 7.29 3.08 -12.70
N ARG A 100 7.38 1.89 -12.09
CA ARG A 100 8.62 1.25 -11.65
C ARG A 100 9.07 0.13 -12.59
N HIS A 101 8.56 0.13 -13.82
CA HIS A 101 8.90 -0.85 -14.87
C HIS A 101 8.67 -2.30 -14.41
N GLY A 102 7.62 -2.53 -13.64
CA GLY A 102 7.24 -3.87 -13.21
C GLY A 102 7.01 -4.79 -14.41
N PRO A 103 7.34 -6.10 -14.30
CA PRO A 103 7.11 -7.07 -15.36
C PRO A 103 5.67 -7.06 -15.87
N ALA A 104 5.49 -7.39 -17.15
CA ALA A 104 4.17 -7.48 -17.76
C ALA A 104 3.25 -8.41 -16.96
N VAL A 105 2.08 -7.89 -16.59
CA VAL A 105 1.05 -8.66 -15.88
C VAL A 105 0.28 -9.53 -16.87
N GLU A 106 -0.19 -10.68 -16.41
CA GLU A 106 -0.95 -11.61 -17.26
C GLU A 106 -2.24 -10.94 -17.75
N LYS A 107 -2.68 -11.24 -18.97
CA LYS A 107 -3.96 -10.75 -19.47
C LYS A 107 -5.10 -11.42 -18.70
N ARG A 108 -5.75 -10.66 -17.82
CA ARG A 108 -6.90 -11.10 -17.02
C ARG A 108 -7.89 -9.94 -16.88
N ASN A 109 -9.12 -10.23 -16.49
CA ASN A 109 -10.07 -9.20 -16.10
C ASN A 109 -9.75 -8.67 -14.70
N TYR A 110 -8.83 -7.71 -14.60
CA TYR A 110 -8.50 -7.09 -13.33
C TYR A 110 -9.57 -6.10 -12.85
N PHE A 111 -10.37 -5.54 -13.74
CA PHE A 111 -11.41 -4.55 -13.43
C PHE A 111 -12.80 -5.13 -13.66
N PRO A 112 -13.23 -6.14 -12.88
CA PRO A 112 -14.58 -6.67 -13.01
C PRO A 112 -15.61 -5.60 -12.71
N LYS A 113 -16.81 -5.75 -13.27
CA LYS A 113 -17.96 -4.93 -12.85
C LYS A 113 -18.28 -5.28 -11.40
N VAL A 114 -18.18 -4.29 -10.51
CA VAL A 114 -18.52 -4.40 -9.08
C VAL A 114 -19.86 -3.68 -8.89
N ALA A 115 -20.81 -4.33 -8.22
CA ALA A 115 -22.08 -3.71 -7.86
C ALA A 115 -21.87 -2.63 -6.78
N GLU A 116 -22.82 -1.71 -6.65
CA GLU A 116 -22.83 -0.77 -5.52
C GLU A 116 -22.94 -1.52 -4.19
N ALA A 117 -22.27 -0.99 -3.16
CA ALA A 117 -22.27 -1.55 -1.83
C ALA A 117 -22.40 -0.41 -0.82
N GLY A 118 -23.42 -0.47 0.03
CA GLY A 118 -23.76 0.60 0.96
C GLY A 118 -24.51 1.77 0.31
N SER A 119 -24.64 2.86 1.06
CA SER A 119 -25.32 4.09 0.66
C SER A 119 -24.38 5.31 0.59
N GLU A 120 -23.14 5.11 1.01
CA GLU A 120 -22.12 6.11 1.16
C GLU A 120 -21.46 6.42 -0.18
N ARG A 121 -21.20 7.70 -0.43
CA ARG A 121 -20.41 8.12 -1.58
C ARG A 121 -18.94 8.07 -1.22
N VAL A 122 -18.17 7.29 -1.98
CA VAL A 122 -16.74 7.11 -1.78
C VAL A 122 -15.99 7.61 -3.00
N ARG A 123 -14.99 8.48 -2.76
CA ARG A 123 -13.98 8.87 -3.76
C ARG A 123 -12.61 8.49 -3.25
N VAL A 124 -11.82 7.82 -4.08
CA VAL A 124 -10.41 7.55 -3.81
C VAL A 124 -9.58 8.71 -4.35
N VAL A 125 -8.72 9.28 -3.50
CA VAL A 125 -7.78 10.33 -3.88
C VAL A 125 -6.37 9.77 -3.74
N GLY A 126 -5.63 9.67 -4.85
CA GLY A 126 -4.25 9.22 -4.84
C GLY A 126 -3.27 10.38 -4.87
N SER A 127 -2.14 10.25 -4.16
CA SER A 127 -0.98 11.12 -4.32
C SER A 127 0.26 10.30 -4.66
N GLY A 128 1.33 10.95 -5.14
CA GLY A 128 2.57 10.26 -5.43
C GLY A 128 3.80 11.18 -5.48
N PRO A 129 4.99 10.61 -5.27
CA PRO A 129 6.29 11.22 -5.53
C PRO A 129 6.35 12.18 -6.72
N GLY A 130 6.70 13.45 -6.46
CA GLY A 130 6.89 14.49 -7.49
C GLY A 130 5.61 14.89 -8.25
N ARG A 131 4.42 14.70 -7.65
CA ARG A 131 3.14 15.14 -8.21
C ARG A 131 2.37 15.95 -7.17
N ASP A 132 2.08 17.20 -7.50
CA ASP A 132 1.28 18.10 -6.66
C ASP A 132 -0.24 17.94 -6.89
N GLU A 133 -0.62 17.15 -7.89
CA GLU A 133 -2.02 16.89 -8.24
C GLU A 133 -2.45 15.49 -7.80
N ALA A 134 -3.73 15.39 -7.42
CA ALA A 134 -4.35 14.09 -7.19
C ALA A 134 -4.23 13.24 -8.45
N LEU A 135 -3.83 11.99 -8.28
CA LEU A 135 -4.14 10.94 -9.24
C LEU A 135 -5.66 10.82 -9.17
N TYR A 136 -6.36 11.51 -10.09
CA TYR A 136 -7.82 11.66 -10.28
C TYR A 136 -8.50 12.88 -9.64
#